data_AF-M2XQY4-F1
#
_entry.id   AF-M2XQY4-F1
#
_cell.length_a   1.000
_cell.length_b   1.000
_cell.length_c   1.000
_cell.angle_alpha   90.00
_cell.angle_beta   90.00
_cell.angle_gamma   90.00
#
_symmetry.space_group_name_H-M   'P 1'
#
loop_
_entity.id
_entity.type
_entity.pdbx_description
1 polymer ?
#
loop_
_entity_poly.entity_id
_entity_poly.type
_entity_poly.pdbx_seq_one_letter_code
_entity_poly.pdbx_strand_id
1 'polypeptide(L)'
;MERWSTPRCAFCCSGISLRPKNIKLSQWKLISRGSFTQRLLLQRSLVPSSDVDKCCQRFRLIDLNMKIFDHKKRRQALLDKEAVSTQVPDLGNLKPAPGSHHRKKRIGRGIAAGQGKTGGRGHRGQKSRSGESIRRGFEGGQTPLHRRLPKVVGSPMGKGHQKTVYGIIKLETLNQCEPGEHVTLESLVSKKRMTKNKEKLVKVLGDGELKVSDLTVYAHAFSQSAARKIEEKQGKCVVLSPTRDSISTEPSSNSENNKV
;
A
#
# COMPACT_ATOMS: atom_id res chain seq x y z
N MET A 1 -13.59 49.96 8.58
CA MET A 1 -14.11 48.63 8.20
C MET A 1 -13.58 48.32 6.81
N GLU A 2 -12.28 48.03 6.74
CA GLU A 2 -11.73 46.66 6.64
C GLU A 2 -11.95 46.07 5.22
N ARG A 3 -11.00 46.32 4.30
CA ARG A 3 -9.74 45.57 4.10
C ARG A 3 -9.98 44.25 3.38
N TRP A 4 -9.79 44.25 2.06
CA TRP A 4 -9.48 43.02 1.33
C TRP A 4 -8.03 43.06 0.88
N SER A 5 -7.27 42.19 1.52
CA SER A 5 -5.86 41.94 1.39
C SER A 5 -5.52 41.27 0.06
N THR A 6 -4.44 41.74 -0.54
CA THR A 6 -3.61 40.99 -1.49
C THR A 6 -3.07 39.69 -0.87
N PRO A 7 -2.61 38.76 -1.69
CA PRO A 7 -1.30 38.17 -1.41
C PRO A 7 -0.31 38.39 -2.55
N ARG A 8 0.85 38.88 -2.11
CA ARG A 8 2.13 39.00 -2.81
C ARG A 8 2.82 37.63 -2.92
N CYS A 9 3.69 37.52 -3.94
CA CYS A 9 5.04 36.92 -3.90
C CYS A 9 5.18 35.41 -3.65
N ALA A 10 6.21 34.70 -4.10
CA ALA A 10 7.32 34.97 -5.00
C ALA A 10 8.10 33.65 -5.20
N PHE A 11 8.92 33.63 -6.25
CA PHE A 11 10.30 33.14 -6.27
C PHE A 11 10.65 31.64 -6.09
N CYS A 12 11.34 31.18 -7.15
CA CYS A 12 12.68 30.56 -7.16
C CYS A 12 12.87 29.03 -7.17
N CYS A 13 13.57 28.61 -8.24
CA CYS A 13 14.73 27.72 -8.27
C CYS A 13 14.63 26.31 -7.67
N SER A 14 14.76 25.30 -8.53
CA SER A 14 16.06 24.69 -8.87
C SER A 14 15.84 23.34 -9.55
N GLY A 15 16.53 23.11 -10.67
CA GLY A 15 16.56 21.81 -11.33
C GLY A 15 17.45 20.82 -10.59
N ILE A 16 17.20 19.52 -10.78
CA ILE A 16 18.22 18.48 -10.79
C ILE A 16 17.80 17.41 -11.81
N SER A 17 18.79 17.05 -12.61
CA SER A 17 18.81 16.09 -13.70
C SER A 17 18.64 14.65 -13.23
N LEU A 18 17.98 13.82 -14.06
CA LEU A 18 18.02 12.37 -13.93
C LEU A 18 18.67 11.77 -15.18
N ARG A 19 19.89 11.25 -14.98
CA ARG A 19 20.61 10.38 -15.93
C ARG A 19 19.95 9.00 -15.97
N PRO A 20 19.76 8.36 -17.14
CA PRO A 20 19.62 6.91 -17.20
C PRO A 20 21.01 6.24 -17.22
N LYS A 21 21.22 5.29 -16.29
CA LYS A 21 22.40 4.41 -16.26
C LYS A 21 22.28 3.33 -17.34
N ASN A 22 23.32 3.27 -18.17
CA ASN A 22 23.63 2.15 -19.08
C ASN A 22 23.81 0.86 -18.26
N ILE A 23 23.09 -0.21 -18.61
CA ILE A 23 23.38 -1.58 -18.15
C ILE A 23 23.92 -2.34 -19.36
N LYS A 24 25.23 -2.56 -19.39
CA LYS A 24 25.88 -3.49 -20.31
C LYS A 24 25.81 -4.90 -19.73
N LEU A 25 25.23 -5.81 -20.50
CA LEU A 25 25.41 -7.25 -20.41
C LEU A 25 26.87 -7.59 -20.71
N SER A 26 27.54 -8.32 -19.82
CA SER A 26 28.66 -9.18 -20.21
C SER A 26 29.03 -10.17 -19.11
N GLN A 27 29.12 -11.44 -19.52
CA GLN A 27 29.92 -12.53 -18.94
C GLN A 27 29.35 -13.27 -17.72
N TRP A 28 28.75 -14.43 -17.99
CA TRP A 28 28.73 -15.55 -17.05
C TRP A 28 29.62 -16.67 -17.59
N LYS A 29 30.53 -17.09 -16.70
CA LYS A 29 31.55 -18.12 -16.88
C LYS A 29 30.92 -19.51 -17.01
N LEU A 30 31.45 -20.26 -17.98
CA LEU A 30 31.33 -21.71 -18.14
C LEU A 30 31.85 -22.42 -16.87
N ILE A 31 31.04 -23.29 -16.27
CA ILE A 31 31.53 -24.35 -15.37
C ILE A 31 30.99 -25.68 -15.88
N SER A 32 31.93 -26.50 -16.32
CA SER A 32 31.83 -27.88 -16.75
C SER A 32 31.47 -28.81 -15.60
N ARG A 33 30.50 -29.72 -15.80
CA ARG A 33 30.48 -31.04 -15.14
C ARG A 33 29.90 -32.08 -16.09
N GLY A 34 30.64 -33.19 -16.19
CA GLY A 34 30.55 -34.19 -17.24
C GLY A 34 29.33 -35.11 -17.17
N SER A 35 28.99 -35.62 -18.35
CA SER A 35 28.13 -36.75 -18.59
C SER A 35 28.93 -38.04 -18.41
N PHE A 36 28.51 -38.88 -17.47
CA PHE A 36 28.92 -40.27 -17.38
C PHE A 36 27.75 -41.16 -17.86
N THR A 37 28.11 -42.05 -18.76
CA THR A 37 27.35 -43.10 -19.47
C THR A 37 26.60 -44.05 -18.50
N GLN A 38 25.53 -44.79 -18.84
CA GLN A 38 25.41 -45.77 -19.93
C GLN A 38 23.98 -46.39 -19.96
N ARG A 39 23.46 -46.60 -21.18
CA ARG A 39 22.83 -47.85 -21.70
C ARG A 39 21.66 -48.50 -20.95
N LEU A 40 20.49 -48.56 -21.61
CA LEU A 40 19.89 -49.85 -22.01
C LEU A 40 18.89 -49.72 -23.16
N LEU A 41 19.12 -50.55 -24.17
CA LEU A 41 18.34 -50.76 -25.37
C LEU A 41 17.05 -51.54 -25.05
N LEU A 42 15.94 -51.17 -25.67
CA LEU A 42 15.01 -52.18 -26.20
C LEU A 42 14.42 -51.70 -27.52
N GLN A 43 14.63 -52.52 -28.54
CA GLN A 43 14.19 -52.36 -29.92
C GLN A 43 12.67 -52.51 -30.02
N ARG A 44 12.02 -51.67 -30.84
CA ARG A 44 10.79 -52.06 -31.54
C ARG A 44 10.62 -51.28 -32.85
N SER A 45 10.94 -51.98 -33.93
CA SER A 45 10.38 -51.94 -35.30
C SER A 45 10.00 -50.59 -35.93
N LEU A 46 10.70 -50.30 -37.04
CA LEU A 46 10.37 -49.37 -38.12
C LEU A 46 9.14 -49.83 -38.92
N VAL A 47 8.20 -48.91 -39.20
CA VAL A 47 7.36 -48.85 -40.42
C VAL A 47 7.08 -47.35 -40.73
N PRO A 48 7.07 -46.89 -41.99
CA PRO A 48 7.26 -45.48 -42.34
C PRO A 48 5.98 -44.69 -42.65
N SER A 49 6.11 -43.37 -42.53
CA SER A 49 5.50 -42.28 -43.34
C SER A 49 4.10 -42.45 -43.94
N SER A 50 3.12 -41.69 -43.43
CA SER A 50 2.56 -40.50 -44.13
C SER A 50 1.31 -39.99 -43.39
N ASP A 51 1.35 -38.71 -43.01
CA ASP A 51 0.22 -37.79 -42.81
C ASP A 51 -0.75 -38.01 -41.64
N VAL A 52 -0.34 -37.56 -40.45
CA VAL A 52 -1.26 -37.25 -39.34
C VAL A 52 -0.96 -35.86 -38.76
N ASP A 53 -1.06 -34.83 -39.60
CA ASP A 53 -1.11 -33.43 -39.14
C ASP A 53 -2.54 -32.92 -39.24
N LYS A 54 -3.31 -33.05 -38.14
CA LYS A 54 -4.48 -32.18 -37.86
C LYS A 54 -5.14 -32.26 -36.49
N CYS A 55 -4.68 -33.04 -35.50
CA CYS A 55 -5.50 -33.26 -34.29
C CYS A 55 -4.88 -32.94 -32.92
N CYS A 56 -3.66 -32.39 -32.80
CA CYS A 56 -3.06 -32.23 -31.46
C CYS A 56 -2.40 -30.86 -31.21
N GLN A 57 -3.20 -29.80 -31.09
CA GLN A 57 -2.87 -28.63 -30.26
C GLN A 57 -4.13 -28.14 -29.53
N ARG A 58 -4.54 -28.87 -28.50
CA ARG A 58 -5.55 -28.41 -27.54
C ARG A 58 -5.03 -28.66 -26.12
N PHE A 59 -5.06 -27.59 -25.32
CA PHE A 59 -4.55 -27.42 -23.94
C PHE A 59 -3.04 -27.18 -23.84
N ARG A 60 -2.52 -26.06 -23.32
CA ARG A 60 -3.01 -25.07 -22.33
C ARG A 60 -2.42 -23.69 -22.66
N LEU A 61 -3.15 -22.62 -22.34
CA LEU A 61 -2.68 -21.48 -21.54
C LEU A 61 -3.84 -20.49 -21.38
N ILE A 62 -4.28 -20.36 -20.13
CA ILE A 62 -5.09 -19.25 -19.64
C ILE A 62 -4.15 -18.05 -19.56
N ASP A 63 -4.40 -17.01 -20.35
CA ASP A 63 -3.90 -15.67 -20.07
C ASP A 63 -4.95 -14.63 -20.49
N LEU A 64 -5.57 -14.05 -19.47
CA LEU A 64 -6.42 -12.87 -19.57
C LEU A 64 -5.55 -11.68 -20.01
N ASN A 65 -5.66 -11.27 -21.26
CA ASN A 65 -5.14 -9.98 -21.70
C ASN A 65 -6.03 -9.43 -22.82
N MET A 66 -7.03 -8.61 -22.45
CA MET A 66 -7.73 -7.78 -23.43
C MET A 66 -6.78 -6.68 -23.90
N LYS A 67 -5.89 -7.03 -24.83
CA LYS A 67 -5.15 -6.09 -25.67
C LYS A 67 -6.10 -5.58 -26.75
N ILE A 68 -6.33 -4.27 -26.79
CA ILE A 68 -6.95 -3.63 -27.95
C ILE A 68 -5.96 -3.76 -29.12
N PHE A 69 -6.18 -4.77 -29.97
CA PHE A 69 -5.39 -5.10 -31.16
C PHE A 69 -5.80 -4.23 -32.35
N ASP A 70 -5.44 -2.95 -32.31
CA ASP A 70 -5.42 -2.15 -33.54
C ASP A 70 -4.13 -1.33 -33.61
N HIS A 71 -3.24 -1.77 -34.50
CA HIS A 71 -1.92 -1.15 -34.70
C HIS A 71 -2.03 0.28 -35.25
N LYS A 72 -3.12 0.62 -35.95
CA LYS A 72 -3.38 1.99 -36.44
C LYS A 72 -3.67 2.92 -35.26
N LYS A 73 -4.55 2.50 -34.35
CA LYS A 73 -4.92 3.27 -33.15
C LYS A 73 -3.74 3.47 -32.19
N ARG A 74 -2.84 2.49 -32.13
CA ARG A 74 -1.61 2.57 -31.32
C ARG A 74 -0.57 3.53 -31.91
N ARG A 75 -0.35 3.50 -33.23
CA ARG A 75 0.54 4.45 -33.93
C ARG A 75 0.02 5.87 -33.80
N GLN A 76 -1.27 6.08 -34.00
CA GLN A 76 -1.90 7.40 -33.89
C GLN A 76 -1.77 7.96 -32.47
N ALA A 77 -2.01 7.15 -31.43
CA ALA A 77 -1.80 7.55 -30.05
C ALA A 77 -0.33 7.78 -29.64
N LEU A 78 0.66 7.30 -30.40
CA LEU A 78 2.08 7.59 -30.19
C LEU A 78 2.45 8.91 -30.90
N LEU A 79 1.99 9.09 -32.13
CA LEU A 79 2.17 10.33 -32.89
C LEU A 79 1.51 11.53 -32.19
N ASP A 80 0.31 11.35 -31.64
CA ASP A 80 -0.39 12.38 -30.85
C ASP A 80 0.37 12.75 -29.56
N LYS A 81 1.19 11.85 -29.01
CA LYS A 81 2.02 12.14 -27.82
C LYS A 81 3.29 12.90 -28.18
N GLU A 82 3.92 12.54 -29.29
CA GLU A 82 5.13 13.21 -29.81
C GLU A 82 4.82 14.63 -30.32
N ALA A 83 3.61 14.86 -30.86
CA ALA A 83 3.18 16.20 -31.28
C ALA A 83 2.90 17.15 -30.09
N VAL A 84 2.41 16.63 -28.97
CA VAL A 84 2.07 17.43 -27.78
C VAL A 84 3.31 17.84 -26.98
N SER A 85 4.44 17.13 -27.07
CA SER A 85 5.66 17.49 -26.34
C SER A 85 6.34 18.77 -26.84
N THR A 86 6.01 19.22 -28.06
CA THR A 86 6.63 20.39 -28.70
C THR A 86 5.79 21.65 -28.55
N GLN A 87 4.60 21.55 -27.96
CA GLN A 87 3.66 22.67 -27.82
C GLN A 87 3.76 23.32 -26.43
N VAL A 88 3.87 24.65 -26.38
CA VAL A 88 3.77 25.43 -25.14
C VAL A 88 2.38 25.19 -24.53
N PRO A 89 2.25 24.94 -23.22
CA PRO A 89 0.96 24.74 -22.59
C PRO A 89 0.13 26.03 -22.66
N ASP A 90 -0.86 26.03 -23.57
CA ASP A 90 -1.91 27.04 -23.70
C ASP A 90 -3.25 26.46 -23.22
N LEU A 91 -4.19 27.30 -22.78
CA LEU A 91 -5.50 26.88 -22.27
C LEU A 91 -6.29 26.05 -23.30
N GLY A 92 -6.07 26.27 -24.60
CA GLY A 92 -6.69 25.48 -25.67
C GLY A 92 -6.13 24.05 -25.84
N ASN A 93 -4.91 23.79 -25.35
CA ASN A 93 -4.17 22.56 -25.62
C ASN A 93 -4.11 21.60 -24.42
N LEU A 94 -4.60 22.02 -23.25
CA LEU A 94 -4.66 21.16 -22.06
C LEU A 94 -5.74 20.08 -22.22
N LYS A 95 -5.33 18.82 -22.10
CA LYS A 95 -6.24 17.65 -22.11
C LYS A 95 -5.97 16.76 -20.90
N PRO A 96 -7.00 16.18 -20.27
CA PRO A 96 -6.80 15.23 -19.20
C PRO A 96 -6.11 13.97 -19.71
N ALA A 97 -5.33 13.31 -18.85
CA ALA A 97 -4.74 12.03 -19.19
C ALA A 97 -5.82 11.02 -19.64
N PRO A 98 -5.56 10.21 -20.67
CA PRO A 98 -6.54 9.26 -21.18
C PRO A 98 -6.95 8.28 -20.07
N GLY A 99 -8.26 8.14 -19.84
CA GLY A 99 -8.81 7.30 -18.77
C GLY A 99 -8.92 7.97 -17.39
N SER A 100 -8.40 9.19 -17.20
CA SER A 100 -8.57 9.93 -15.94
C SER A 100 -10.04 10.30 -15.70
N HIS A 101 -10.74 10.76 -16.74
CA HIS A 101 -12.15 11.18 -16.62
C HIS A 101 -13.06 10.35 -17.54
N HIS A 102 -14.00 9.63 -16.93
CA HIS A 102 -15.03 8.87 -17.63
C HIS A 102 -16.34 9.66 -17.69
N ARG A 103 -16.97 9.71 -18.88
CA ARG A 103 -18.28 10.36 -19.03
C ARG A 103 -19.34 9.57 -18.25
N LYS A 104 -20.10 10.26 -17.38
CA LYS A 104 -21.24 9.67 -16.66
C LYS A 104 -22.34 9.25 -17.65
N LYS A 105 -22.95 8.09 -17.42
CA LYS A 105 -24.11 7.65 -18.20
C LYS A 105 -25.32 8.53 -17.85
N ARG A 106 -25.91 9.17 -18.87
CA ARG A 106 -27.16 9.94 -18.72
C ARG A 106 -28.34 8.99 -18.94
N ILE A 107 -29.06 8.68 -17.87
CA ILE A 107 -30.16 7.70 -17.86
C ILE A 107 -31.42 8.34 -18.48
N GLY A 108 -32.25 7.56 -19.17
CA GLY A 108 -33.52 8.03 -19.74
C GLY A 108 -33.36 8.93 -20.97
N ARG A 109 -32.40 8.62 -21.85
CA ARG A 109 -32.12 9.37 -23.10
C ARG A 109 -32.22 8.46 -24.31
N GLY A 110 -33.38 7.83 -24.48
CA GLY A 110 -33.65 6.93 -25.60
C GLY A 110 -32.99 5.56 -25.47
N ILE A 111 -33.41 4.62 -26.33
CA ILE A 111 -32.98 3.21 -26.28
C ILE A 111 -31.53 3.06 -26.73
N ALA A 112 -31.10 3.82 -27.74
CA ALA A 112 -29.73 3.77 -28.28
C ALA A 112 -28.65 4.14 -27.24
N ALA A 113 -28.98 4.95 -26.24
CA ALA A 113 -28.07 5.28 -25.13
C ALA A 113 -27.89 4.12 -24.10
N GLY A 114 -28.60 3.00 -24.28
CA GLY A 114 -28.51 1.77 -23.49
C GLY A 114 -29.43 1.72 -22.26
N GLN A 115 -29.60 2.82 -21.53
CA GLN A 115 -30.43 2.89 -20.32
C GLN A 115 -31.65 3.80 -20.50
N GLY A 116 -32.41 3.55 -21.58
CA GLY A 116 -33.57 4.34 -21.99
C GLY A 116 -34.85 4.00 -21.24
N LYS A 117 -35.50 2.90 -21.61
CA LYS A 117 -36.89 2.58 -21.22
C LYS A 117 -37.12 2.48 -19.71
N THR A 118 -36.27 1.73 -19.00
CA THR A 118 -36.41 1.48 -17.55
C THR A 118 -35.26 2.04 -16.72
N GLY A 119 -34.29 2.70 -17.38
CA GLY A 119 -33.08 3.19 -16.74
C GLY A 119 -32.29 2.13 -15.97
N GLY A 120 -32.42 0.86 -16.34
CA GLY A 120 -31.73 -0.27 -15.71
C GLY A 120 -32.40 -0.81 -14.45
N ARG A 121 -33.58 -0.29 -14.09
CA ARG A 121 -34.31 -0.69 -12.87
C ARG A 121 -35.30 -1.84 -13.07
N GLY A 122 -35.58 -2.22 -14.32
CA GLY A 122 -36.53 -3.28 -14.66
C GLY A 122 -38.00 -2.82 -14.66
N HIS A 123 -38.92 -3.75 -14.47
CA HIS A 123 -40.37 -3.49 -14.44
C HIS A 123 -40.84 -3.00 -13.05
N ARG A 124 -42.16 -2.98 -12.83
CA ARG A 124 -42.84 -2.43 -11.66
C ARG A 124 -42.56 -3.25 -10.39
N GLY A 125 -41.42 -3.01 -9.76
CA GLY A 125 -41.05 -3.57 -8.46
C GLY A 125 -40.77 -2.47 -7.43
N GLN A 126 -40.70 -2.82 -6.16
CA GLN A 126 -40.37 -1.89 -5.07
C GLN A 126 -39.08 -1.09 -5.41
N LYS A 127 -37.98 -1.77 -5.77
CA LYS A 127 -36.68 -1.16 -6.16
C LYS A 127 -36.70 -0.23 -7.38
N SER A 128 -37.77 -0.24 -8.18
CA SER A 128 -37.93 0.64 -9.34
C SER A 128 -38.53 2.00 -9.00
N ARG A 129 -39.14 2.15 -7.82
CA ARG A 129 -39.85 3.36 -7.40
C ARG A 129 -38.89 4.43 -6.87
N SER A 130 -39.29 5.69 -6.99
CA SER A 130 -38.54 6.83 -6.44
C SER A 130 -38.59 6.81 -4.92
N GLY A 131 -37.48 7.14 -4.26
CA GLY A 131 -37.39 7.16 -2.80
C GLY A 131 -37.29 5.78 -2.14
N GLU A 132 -37.29 4.71 -2.93
CA GLU A 132 -37.18 3.36 -2.38
C GLU A 132 -35.77 3.11 -1.82
N SER A 133 -35.72 2.69 -0.55
CA SER A 133 -34.50 2.22 0.09
C SER A 133 -34.84 1.12 1.08
N ILE A 134 -34.75 -0.13 0.63
CA ILE A 134 -34.71 -1.27 1.54
C ILE A 134 -33.43 -1.14 2.37
N ARG A 135 -33.55 -1.12 3.70
CA ARG A 135 -32.40 -1.03 4.61
C ARG A 135 -31.39 -2.12 4.27
N ARG A 136 -30.12 -1.75 4.13
CA ARG A 136 -29.03 -2.72 3.96
C ARG A 136 -29.06 -3.71 5.12
N GLY A 137 -29.18 -5.01 4.80
CA GLY A 137 -29.33 -6.09 5.78
C GLY A 137 -30.77 -6.45 6.15
N PHE A 138 -31.78 -5.97 5.42
CA PHE A 138 -33.16 -6.48 5.50
C PHE A 138 -33.35 -7.69 4.57
N GLU A 139 -33.85 -8.80 5.11
CA GLU A 139 -34.01 -10.10 4.43
C GLU A 139 -35.50 -10.43 4.20
N GLY A 140 -36.33 -9.42 3.90
CA GLY A 140 -37.74 -9.66 3.51
C GLY A 140 -38.66 -10.14 4.64
N GLY A 141 -38.33 -9.82 5.89
CA GLY A 141 -39.09 -10.26 7.08
C GLY A 141 -38.45 -11.43 7.82
N GLN A 142 -37.50 -12.13 7.20
CA GLN A 142 -36.65 -13.09 7.90
C GLN A 142 -35.79 -12.37 8.96
N THR A 143 -35.51 -13.03 10.08
CA THR A 143 -34.61 -12.49 11.12
C THR A 143 -33.23 -12.22 10.50
N PRO A 144 -32.74 -10.97 10.41
CA PRO A 144 -31.50 -10.71 9.67
C PRO A 144 -30.27 -11.44 10.22
N LEU A 145 -29.27 -11.69 9.38
CA LEU A 145 -28.01 -12.35 9.74
C LEU A 145 -27.34 -11.76 11.00
N HIS A 146 -27.27 -10.43 11.10
CA HIS A 146 -26.66 -9.74 12.25
C HIS A 146 -27.40 -9.96 13.59
N ARG A 147 -28.63 -10.49 13.55
CA ARG A 147 -29.37 -10.93 14.75
C ARG A 147 -29.26 -12.42 15.01
N ARG A 148 -29.07 -13.23 13.97
CA ARG A 148 -28.90 -14.69 14.10
C ARG A 148 -27.53 -15.05 14.68
N LEU A 149 -26.50 -14.31 14.30
CA LEU A 149 -25.15 -14.55 14.80
C LEU A 149 -25.04 -14.08 16.26
N PRO A 150 -24.35 -14.86 17.13
CA PRO A 150 -24.05 -14.40 18.47
C PRO A 150 -23.17 -13.13 18.42
N LYS A 151 -23.31 -12.27 19.42
CA LYS A 151 -22.43 -11.10 19.55
C LYS A 151 -21.00 -11.58 19.77
N VAL A 152 -20.04 -11.01 19.04
CA VAL A 152 -18.61 -11.31 19.22
C VAL A 152 -18.20 -10.94 20.64
N VAL A 153 -17.78 -11.93 21.43
CA VAL A 153 -17.24 -11.74 22.77
C VAL A 153 -15.90 -11.00 22.68
N GLY A 154 -15.70 -9.95 23.49
CA GLY A 154 -14.42 -9.25 23.56
C GLY A 154 -14.32 -7.92 22.80
N SER A 155 -15.41 -7.38 22.26
CA SER A 155 -15.46 -5.95 21.89
C SER A 155 -15.88 -5.12 23.10
N PRO A 156 -14.94 -4.41 23.77
CA PRO A 156 -15.24 -3.67 24.97
C PRO A 156 -16.10 -2.44 24.70
N MET A 157 -17.39 -2.49 25.05
CA MET A 157 -18.29 -1.33 24.97
C MET A 157 -18.59 -0.73 26.36
N GLY A 158 -17.70 -0.91 27.33
CA GLY A 158 -17.84 -0.42 28.70
C GLY A 158 -16.68 0.48 29.11
N LYS A 159 -16.93 1.42 30.05
CA LYS A 159 -15.94 2.38 30.56
C LYS A 159 -14.68 1.72 31.15
N GLY A 160 -14.76 0.47 31.61
CA GLY A 160 -13.65 -0.26 32.25
C GLY A 160 -12.72 -1.04 31.31
N HIS A 161 -12.91 -0.97 29.99
CA HIS A 161 -12.14 -1.76 29.03
C HIS A 161 -11.45 -0.89 27.97
N GLN A 162 -11.02 0.31 28.35
CA GLN A 162 -10.22 1.16 27.49
C GLN A 162 -8.76 0.70 27.57
N LYS A 163 -8.19 0.31 26.42
CA LYS A 163 -6.76 0.07 26.30
C LYS A 163 -6.07 1.41 26.10
N THR A 164 -4.96 1.64 26.81
CA THR A 164 -4.09 2.77 26.50
C THR A 164 -3.49 2.55 25.12
N VAL A 165 -3.82 3.45 24.19
CA VAL A 165 -3.32 3.39 22.81
C VAL A 165 -2.03 4.18 22.75
N TYR A 166 -0.99 3.57 22.19
CA TYR A 166 0.30 4.19 21.99
C TYR A 166 0.57 4.34 20.50
N GLY A 167 1.14 5.48 20.11
CA GLY A 167 1.84 5.65 18.86
C GLY A 167 3.10 4.79 18.86
N ILE A 168 3.35 4.09 17.76
CA ILE A 168 4.40 3.07 17.69
C ILE A 168 5.65 3.67 17.06
N ILE A 169 6.79 3.55 17.75
CA ILE A 169 8.12 3.77 17.18
C ILE A 169 8.80 2.42 16.99
N LYS A 170 9.29 2.16 15.78
CA LYS A 170 10.02 0.93 15.43
C LYS A 170 11.52 1.17 15.47
N LEU A 171 12.32 0.13 15.73
CA LEU A 171 13.78 0.22 15.70
C LEU A 171 14.32 0.65 14.32
N GLU A 172 13.65 0.26 13.23
CA GLU A 172 13.99 0.71 11.88
C GLU A 172 13.97 2.24 11.71
N THR A 173 13.04 2.92 12.39
CA THR A 173 12.97 4.40 12.38
C THR A 173 14.10 5.02 13.20
N LEU A 174 14.55 4.34 14.25
CA LEU A 174 15.69 4.75 15.06
C LEU A 174 17.02 4.55 14.31
N ASN A 175 17.10 3.56 13.42
CA ASN A 175 18.29 3.33 12.59
C ASN A 175 18.60 4.47 11.60
N GLN A 176 17.63 5.34 11.34
CA GLN A 176 17.84 6.54 10.51
C GLN A 176 18.42 7.70 11.31
N CYS A 177 18.53 7.56 12.64
CA CYS A 177 19.12 8.54 13.53
C CYS A 177 20.65 8.52 13.51
N GLU A 178 21.24 9.65 13.84
CA GLU A 178 22.68 9.77 14.01
C GLU A 178 23.07 9.26 15.42
N PRO A 179 24.29 8.70 15.58
CA PRO A 179 24.75 8.25 16.90
C PRO A 179 24.85 9.45 17.87
N GLY A 180 24.48 9.25 19.13
CA GLY A 180 24.47 10.32 20.15
C GLY A 180 23.24 11.23 20.12
N GLU A 181 22.29 11.03 19.21
CA GLU A 181 21.12 11.91 19.08
C GLU A 181 20.09 11.70 20.22
N HIS A 182 19.52 12.81 20.70
CA HIS A 182 18.32 12.81 21.54
C HIS A 182 17.07 12.55 20.69
N VAL A 183 16.53 11.33 20.78
CA VAL A 183 15.37 10.91 20.00
C VAL A 183 14.09 11.18 20.77
N THR A 184 13.44 12.30 20.44
CA THR A 184 12.06 12.62 20.85
C THR A 184 11.11 12.45 19.66
N LEU A 185 9.80 12.34 19.93
CA LEU A 185 8.79 12.31 18.86
C LEU A 185 8.89 13.56 17.95
N GLU A 186 9.10 14.73 18.56
CA GLU A 186 9.23 16.00 17.85
C GLU A 186 10.47 16.05 16.96
N SER A 187 11.61 15.52 17.41
CA SER A 187 12.82 15.41 16.59
C SER A 187 12.58 14.52 15.37
N LEU A 188 11.96 13.36 15.56
CA LEU A 188 11.65 12.42 14.47
C LEU A 188 10.71 13.02 13.42
N VAL A 189 9.72 13.79 13.85
CA VAL A 189 8.78 14.48 12.95
C VAL A 189 9.46 15.63 12.21
N SER A 190 10.27 16.44 12.92
CA SER A 190 11.01 17.56 12.33
C SER A 190 11.98 17.11 11.26
N LYS A 191 12.67 15.98 11.49
CA LYS A 191 13.58 15.35 10.53
C LYS A 191 12.87 14.53 9.45
N LYS A 192 11.53 14.51 9.42
CA LYS A 192 10.69 13.76 8.47
C LYS A 192 10.97 12.24 8.46
N ARG A 193 11.53 11.70 9.54
CA ARG A 193 11.73 10.26 9.75
C ARG A 193 10.41 9.59 10.15
N MET A 194 9.53 10.35 10.79
CA MET A 194 8.21 9.91 11.21
C MET A 194 7.14 10.94 10.83
N THR A 195 5.92 10.48 10.54
CA THR A 195 4.76 11.37 10.39
C THR A 195 4.14 11.68 11.76
N LYS A 196 3.40 12.78 11.86
CA LYS A 196 2.64 13.10 13.08
C LYS A 196 1.77 11.92 13.51
N ASN A 197 1.94 11.49 14.76
CA ASN A 197 1.09 10.49 15.37
C ASN A 197 -0.26 11.09 15.78
N LYS A 198 -1.31 10.28 15.68
CA LYS A 198 -2.64 10.63 16.20
C LYS A 198 -2.71 10.48 17.72
N GLU A 199 -1.90 9.57 18.26
CA GLU A 199 -1.86 9.24 19.67
C GLU A 199 -0.88 10.15 20.40
N LYS A 200 -1.26 10.57 21.61
CA LYS A 200 -0.41 11.40 22.48
C LYS A 200 0.73 10.60 23.10
N LEU A 201 0.44 9.36 23.49
CA LEU A 201 1.41 8.46 24.11
C LEU A 201 2.20 7.73 23.04
N VAL A 202 3.46 7.42 23.34
CA VAL A 202 4.41 6.82 22.40
C VAL A 202 5.10 5.64 23.06
N LYS A 203 5.15 4.52 22.33
CA LYS A 203 5.82 3.30 22.76
C LYS A 203 6.83 2.82 21.73
N VAL A 204 8.02 2.45 22.19
CA VAL A 204 9.06 1.84 21.37
C VAL A 204 8.93 0.32 21.38
N LEU A 205 8.79 -0.28 20.19
CA LEU A 205 8.69 -1.72 19.99
C LEU A 205 10.00 -2.30 19.47
N GLY A 206 10.36 -3.49 19.97
CA GLY A 206 11.63 -4.15 19.72
C GLY A 206 11.67 -5.01 18.45
N ASP A 207 10.88 -4.66 17.43
CA ASP A 207 10.84 -5.41 16.17
C ASP A 207 12.02 -4.98 15.27
N GLY A 208 12.82 -5.95 14.83
CA GLY A 208 14.02 -5.72 14.01
C GLY A 208 15.32 -5.55 14.81
N GLU A 209 16.37 -5.11 14.14
CA GLU A 209 17.72 -4.92 14.71
C GLU A 209 18.07 -3.43 14.80
N LEU A 210 18.75 -3.03 15.87
CA LEU A 210 19.27 -1.67 16.04
C LEU A 210 20.75 -1.64 15.61
N LYS A 211 21.08 -0.79 14.63
CA LYS A 211 22.43 -0.67 14.05
C LYS A 211 23.21 0.52 14.61
N VAL A 212 22.52 1.58 15.00
CA VAL A 212 23.11 2.83 15.50
C VAL A 212 23.44 2.67 16.99
N SER A 213 24.63 3.12 17.39
CA SER A 213 25.06 3.14 18.79
C SER A 213 24.70 4.46 19.49
N ASP A 214 24.63 4.43 20.82
CA ASP A 214 24.58 5.62 21.68
C ASP A 214 23.36 6.52 21.50
N LEU A 215 22.17 5.95 21.27
CA LEU A 215 20.93 6.72 21.17
C LEU A 215 20.33 7.02 22.56
N THR A 216 19.94 8.27 22.80
CA THR A 216 19.14 8.63 23.99
C THR A 216 17.68 8.76 23.57
N VAL A 217 16.87 7.74 23.84
CA VAL A 217 15.48 7.65 23.37
C VAL A 217 14.50 8.07 24.47
N TYR A 218 13.66 9.06 24.17
CA TYR A 218 12.59 9.54 25.05
C TYR A 218 11.24 9.00 24.56
N ALA A 219 10.60 8.18 25.39
CA ALA A 219 9.25 7.66 25.09
C ALA A 219 8.46 7.40 26.38
N HIS A 220 7.14 7.29 26.28
CA HIS A 220 6.28 7.03 27.44
C HIS A 220 6.32 5.56 27.88
N ALA A 221 6.65 4.63 26.97
CA ALA A 221 6.79 3.22 27.28
C ALA A 221 7.80 2.53 26.35
N PHE A 222 8.45 1.48 26.87
CA PHE A 222 9.32 0.60 26.10
C PHE A 222 8.83 -0.84 26.21
N SER A 223 8.95 -1.61 25.14
CA SER A 223 8.88 -3.07 25.25
C SER A 223 10.18 -3.61 25.86
N GLN A 224 10.11 -4.71 26.60
CA GLN A 224 11.29 -5.32 27.22
C GLN A 224 12.37 -5.68 26.18
N SER A 225 11.96 -6.16 25.01
CA SER A 225 12.86 -6.46 23.90
C SER A 225 13.50 -5.20 23.29
N ALA A 226 12.77 -4.07 23.22
CA ALA A 226 13.35 -2.81 22.75
C ALA A 226 14.40 -2.27 23.73
N ALA A 227 14.08 -2.26 25.04
CA ALA A 227 14.99 -1.75 26.06
C ALA A 227 16.33 -2.50 26.03
N ARG A 228 16.30 -3.85 26.03
CA ARG A 228 17.51 -4.69 25.93
C ARG A 228 18.35 -4.36 24.69
N LYS A 229 17.73 -4.26 23.51
CA LYS A 229 18.43 -3.95 22.25
C LYS A 229 19.04 -2.55 22.22
N ILE A 230 18.43 -1.58 22.89
CA ILE A 230 18.95 -0.21 23.00
C ILE A 230 20.14 -0.19 23.97
N GLU A 231 20.04 -0.88 25.11
CA GLU A 231 21.11 -0.99 26.11
C GLU A 231 22.32 -1.75 25.58
N GLU A 232 22.12 -2.83 24.81
CA GLU A 232 23.19 -3.59 24.13
C GLU A 232 24.03 -2.72 23.17
N LYS A 233 23.44 -1.63 22.66
CA LYS A 233 24.09 -0.65 21.77
C LYS A 233 24.54 0.61 22.51
N GLN A 234 24.70 0.53 23.83
CA GLN A 234 25.13 1.62 24.72
C GLN A 234 24.16 2.82 24.73
N GLY A 235 22.92 2.64 24.26
CA GLY A 235 21.88 3.65 24.30
C GLY A 235 21.23 3.79 25.68
N LYS A 236 20.54 4.92 25.89
CA LYS A 236 19.81 5.24 27.13
C LYS A 236 18.31 5.32 26.86
N CYS A 237 17.51 4.59 27.62
CA CYS A 237 16.06 4.65 27.58
C CYS A 237 15.53 5.61 28.66
N VAL A 238 14.92 6.72 28.26
CA VAL A 238 14.31 7.69 29.19
C VAL A 238 12.79 7.61 29.09
N VAL A 239 12.16 7.27 30.22
CA VAL A 239 10.70 7.15 30.31
C VAL A 239 10.08 8.52 30.63
N LEU A 240 9.11 8.93 29.82
CA LEU A 240 8.31 10.15 30.02
C LEU A 240 7.01 9.83 30.75
N SER A 241 6.58 10.72 31.65
CA SER A 241 5.28 10.56 32.31
C SER A 241 4.12 10.66 31.28
N PRO A 242 3.03 9.88 31.44
CA PRO A 242 1.88 9.94 30.52
C PRO A 242 1.08 11.23 30.56
N THR A 243 1.12 11.96 31.69
CA THR A 243 0.28 13.15 31.94
C THR A 243 1.05 14.45 31.84
N ARG A 244 2.37 14.41 32.10
CA ARG A 244 3.29 15.54 32.02
C ARG A 244 4.50 15.09 31.22
N ASP A 245 4.98 15.91 30.30
CA ASP A 245 6.20 15.62 29.52
C ASP A 245 7.48 15.81 30.36
N SER A 246 7.42 15.45 31.63
CA SER A 246 8.55 15.41 32.57
C SER A 246 9.14 14.01 32.62
N ILE A 247 10.46 13.93 32.78
CA ILE A 247 11.17 12.67 33.01
C ILE A 247 10.66 12.05 34.31
N SER A 248 10.16 10.82 34.27
CA SER A 248 9.80 10.09 35.48
C SER A 248 11.07 9.44 36.05
N THR A 249 11.60 9.97 37.15
CA THR A 249 12.63 9.31 37.95
C THR A 249 12.01 8.20 38.78
N GLU A 250 12.32 6.95 38.43
CA GLU A 250 12.79 5.86 39.31
C GLU A 250 12.91 4.58 38.44
N PRO A 251 14.06 3.87 38.43
CA PRO A 251 14.16 2.53 37.88
C PRO A 251 13.51 1.55 38.87
N SER A 252 12.27 1.12 38.62
CA SER A 252 11.71 0.01 39.39
C SER A 252 12.42 -1.29 39.03
N SER A 253 13.44 -1.61 39.81
CA SER A 253 13.90 -2.98 40.04
C SER A 253 12.75 -3.77 40.67
N ASN A 254 11.93 -4.42 39.84
CA ASN A 254 11.11 -5.56 40.28
C ASN A 254 11.53 -6.79 39.48
N SER A 255 12.63 -7.38 39.93
CA SER A 255 12.94 -8.80 39.75
C SER A 255 12.09 -9.61 40.73
N GLU A 256 10.84 -9.92 40.38
CA GLU A 256 9.94 -10.88 41.07
C GLU A 256 8.68 -10.96 40.18
N ASN A 257 8.41 -11.99 39.39
CA ASN A 257 8.22 -13.38 39.77
C ASN A 257 8.42 -14.30 38.55
N ASN A 258 9.47 -15.13 38.59
CA ASN A 258 9.39 -16.49 38.04
C ASN A 258 8.97 -17.38 39.22
N LYS A 259 7.72 -17.83 39.25
CA LYS A 259 7.31 -18.94 40.12
C LYS A 259 6.17 -19.72 39.47
N VAL A 260 6.55 -20.91 38.98
CA VAL A 260 5.79 -22.09 38.55
C VAL A 260 4.86 -21.93 37.35
#